data_AF-A2FTT6-F1
#
_entry.id   AF-A2FTT6-F1
#
_cell.length_a   1.000
_cell.length_b   1.000
_cell.length_c   1.000
_cell.angle_alpha   90.00
_cell.angle_beta   90.00
_cell.angle_gamma   90.00
#
_symmetry.space_group_name_H-M   'P 1'
#
loop_
_entity.id
_entity.type
_entity.pdbx_description
1 polymer ?
#
loop_
_entity_poly.entity_id
_entity_poly.type
_entity_poly.pdbx_seq_one_letter_code
_entity_poly.pdbx_strand_id
1 'polypeptide(L)'
;MYSSKSINLRSQFRSHLEKAYPGKNAGEIYSALLPNGQAYLLFSDLENLCLDAQIPVEKINDIFHPYISRKNMISGSQFEQFFKDEFTTGSNQPDVPEGVSNETVLVLRAFATAIRLRLSPHPSERWAKLIQRNPPSAGSSKLRVATLCRLCNEYNLPCDTEDFIDALFEFLGTKTDAIDFQQFNSIMGTFA
;
A
#
# COMPACT_ATOMS: atom_id res chain seq x y z
N MET A 1 7.96 9.83 8.70
CA MET A 1 8.13 8.47 9.26
C MET A 1 6.80 8.08 9.90
N TYR A 2 5.95 7.28 9.24
CA TYR A 2 4.69 6.85 9.85
C TYR A 2 4.98 5.67 10.77
N SER A 3 4.65 5.82 12.05
CA SER A 3 4.85 4.73 13.00
C SER A 3 3.95 3.54 12.63
N SER A 4 4.36 2.31 12.96
CA SER A 4 3.52 1.11 12.86
C SER A 4 2.16 1.28 13.55
N LYS A 5 2.11 2.12 14.61
CA LYS A 5 0.87 2.51 15.29
C LYS A 5 -0.09 3.28 14.38
N SER A 6 0.40 4.18 13.54
CA SER A 6 -0.45 4.97 12.62
C SER A 6 -1.08 4.12 11.51
N ILE A 7 -0.42 3.04 11.10
CA ILE A 7 -0.94 2.09 10.10
C ILE A 7 -2.07 1.25 10.70
N ASN A 8 -1.87 0.72 11.91
CA ASN A 8 -2.89 -0.02 12.66
C ASN A 8 -4.14 0.84 12.92
N LEU A 9 -3.96 2.09 13.33
CA LEU A 9 -5.08 3.01 13.58
C LEU A 9 -5.93 3.24 12.32
N ARG A 10 -5.30 3.41 11.15
CA ARG A 10 -6.01 3.59 9.87
C ARG A 10 -6.84 2.38 9.48
N SER A 11 -6.25 1.20 9.58
CA SER A 11 -6.95 -0.04 9.23
C SER A 11 -8.06 -0.36 10.23
N GLN A 12 -7.83 -0.15 11.53
CA GLN A 12 -8.85 -0.29 12.56
C GLN A 12 -10.04 0.64 12.30
N PHE A 13 -9.76 1.90 11.96
CA PHE A 13 -10.80 2.87 11.64
C PHE A 13 -11.58 2.48 10.37
N ARG A 14 -10.90 2.00 9.32
CA ARG A 14 -11.54 1.54 8.08
C ARG A 14 -12.44 0.33 8.33
N SER A 15 -11.94 -0.70 9.00
CA SER A 15 -12.76 -1.88 9.33
C SER A 15 -13.95 -1.52 10.20
N HIS A 16 -13.84 -0.52 11.06
CA HIS A 16 -14.99 -0.01 11.82
C HIS A 16 -16.02 0.67 10.90
N LEU A 17 -15.59 1.52 9.97
CA LEU A 17 -16.48 2.16 8.98
C LEU A 17 -17.19 1.14 8.09
N GLU A 18 -16.49 0.10 7.61
CA GLU A 18 -17.08 -0.97 6.80
C GLU A 18 -18.16 -1.75 7.57
N LYS A 19 -17.96 -1.95 8.88
CA LYS A 19 -18.96 -2.59 9.75
C LYS A 19 -20.15 -1.68 10.03
N ALA A 20 -19.93 -0.38 10.21
CA ALA A 20 -20.98 0.60 10.44
C ALA A 20 -21.83 0.86 9.18
N TYR A 21 -21.25 0.68 8.00
CA TYR A 21 -21.86 0.95 6.70
C TYR A 21 -21.72 -0.24 5.74
N PRO A 22 -22.37 -1.38 6.04
CA PRO A 22 -22.20 -2.60 5.27
C PRO A 22 -22.71 -2.42 3.83
N GLY A 23 -21.90 -2.86 2.86
CA GLY A 23 -22.23 -2.83 1.43
C GLY A 23 -22.16 -1.46 0.76
N LYS A 24 -21.77 -0.41 1.50
CA LYS A 24 -21.58 0.93 0.93
C LYS A 24 -20.15 1.13 0.44
N ASN A 25 -20.00 1.82 -0.69
CA ASN A 25 -18.70 2.26 -1.17
C ASN A 25 -18.22 3.53 -0.42
N ALA A 26 -16.93 3.87 -0.58
CA ALA A 26 -16.33 4.99 0.14
C ALA A 26 -17.04 6.34 -0.05
N GLY A 27 -17.57 6.60 -1.25
CA GLY A 27 -18.33 7.82 -1.55
C GLY A 27 -19.68 7.84 -0.82
N GLU A 28 -20.38 6.71 -0.78
CA GLU A 28 -21.65 6.56 -0.07
C GLU A 28 -21.48 6.66 1.46
N ILE A 29 -20.38 6.12 1.99
CA ILE A 29 -20.01 6.28 3.40
C ILE A 29 -19.73 7.76 3.69
N TYR A 30 -18.93 8.43 2.85
CA TYR A 30 -18.63 9.84 2.99
C TYR A 30 -19.89 10.71 2.98
N SER A 31 -20.81 10.48 2.04
CA SER A 31 -22.08 11.20 1.97
C SER A 31 -22.98 10.95 3.18
N ALA A 32 -22.95 9.75 3.75
CA ALA A 32 -23.72 9.42 4.96
C ALA A 32 -23.14 10.08 6.22
N LEU A 33 -21.82 10.27 6.26
CA LEU A 33 -21.12 10.95 7.35
C LEU A 33 -21.25 12.47 7.29
N LEU A 34 -21.51 13.02 6.10
CA LEU A 34 -21.59 14.46 5.90
C LEU A 34 -22.82 15.05 6.59
N PRO A 35 -22.66 16.01 7.52
CA PRO A 35 -23.79 16.76 8.05
C PRO A 35 -24.48 17.56 6.94
N ASN A 36 -25.82 17.67 7.01
CA ASN A 36 -26.63 18.35 6.01
C ASN A 36 -26.08 19.75 5.68
N GLY A 37 -25.70 19.96 4.41
CA GLY A 37 -25.26 21.26 3.89
C GLY A 37 -23.76 21.57 4.04
N GLN A 38 -22.95 20.66 4.61
CA GLN A 38 -21.49 20.82 4.59
C GLN A 38 -20.87 20.36 3.27
N ALA A 39 -19.69 20.90 2.93
CA ALA A 39 -18.94 20.49 1.73
C ALA A 39 -17.79 19.51 2.06
N TYR A 40 -17.39 19.44 3.34
CA TYR A 40 -16.26 18.67 3.83
C TYR A 40 -16.62 18.03 5.17
N LEU A 41 -15.98 16.91 5.50
CA LEU A 41 -16.14 16.26 6.79
C LEU A 41 -15.09 16.81 7.77
N LEU A 42 -15.52 17.31 8.93
CA LEU A 42 -14.61 17.77 9.98
C LEU A 42 -14.21 16.60 10.87
N PHE A 43 -13.04 16.70 11.49
CA PHE A 43 -12.58 15.64 12.41
C PHE A 43 -13.46 15.54 13.66
N SER A 44 -14.11 16.65 14.05
CA SER A 44 -15.15 16.66 15.09
C SER A 44 -16.32 15.74 14.76
N ASP A 45 -16.66 15.59 13.46
CA ASP A 45 -17.78 14.76 13.03
C ASP A 45 -17.43 13.26 13.09
N LEU A 46 -16.14 12.93 13.22
CA LEU A 46 -15.61 11.57 13.27
C LEU A 46 -15.30 11.09 14.69
N GLU A 47 -15.41 11.96 15.70
CA GLU A 47 -15.01 11.64 17.07
C GLU A 47 -15.79 10.45 17.65
N ASN A 48 -17.11 10.43 17.44
CA ASN A 48 -17.96 9.33 17.90
C ASN A 48 -17.54 7.99 17.27
N LEU A 49 -17.22 7.98 15.96
CA LEU A 49 -16.74 6.78 15.27
C LEU A 49 -15.37 6.33 15.78
N CYS A 50 -14.52 7.28 16.21
CA CYS A 50 -13.24 6.92 16.81
C CYS A 50 -13.42 6.30 18.19
N LEU A 51 -14.31 6.87 19.01
CA LEU A 51 -14.65 6.31 20.31
C LEU A 51 -15.23 4.89 20.17
N ASP A 52 -16.15 4.69 19.24
CA ASP A 52 -16.75 3.38 18.95
C ASP A 52 -15.71 2.38 18.42
N ALA A 53 -14.75 2.85 17.63
CA ALA A 53 -13.62 2.05 17.16
C ALA A 53 -12.54 1.81 18.21
N GLN A 54 -12.66 2.34 19.44
CA GLN A 54 -11.62 2.33 20.49
C GLN A 54 -10.30 3.01 20.08
N ILE A 55 -10.42 4.06 19.28
CA ILE A 55 -9.30 4.90 18.84
C ILE A 55 -9.33 6.21 19.64
N PRO A 56 -8.22 6.61 20.28
CA PRO A 56 -8.16 7.91 20.94
C PRO A 56 -8.43 9.04 19.95
N VAL A 57 -9.36 9.95 20.27
CA VAL A 57 -9.77 11.06 19.38
C VAL A 57 -8.58 11.94 18.95
N GLU A 58 -7.61 12.10 19.84
CA GLU A 58 -6.29 12.74 19.61
C GLU A 58 -5.59 12.22 18.33
N LYS A 59 -5.87 10.97 17.95
CA LYS A 59 -5.22 10.21 16.87
C LYS A 59 -5.93 10.29 15.53
N ILE A 60 -7.05 11.01 15.42
CA ILE A 60 -7.73 11.23 14.12
C ILE A 60 -6.79 11.91 13.12
N ASN A 61 -6.01 12.87 13.60
CA ASN A 61 -4.96 13.49 12.78
C ASN A 61 -3.96 12.46 12.26
N ASP A 62 -3.54 11.49 13.06
CA ASP A 62 -2.59 10.44 12.64
C ASP A 62 -3.21 9.48 11.61
N ILE A 63 -4.53 9.26 11.66
CA ILE A 63 -5.29 8.46 10.68
C ILE A 63 -5.26 9.15 9.32
N PHE A 64 -5.60 10.43 9.29
CA PHE A 64 -5.81 11.14 8.03
C PHE A 64 -4.61 11.96 7.55
N HIS A 65 -3.54 12.08 8.34
CA HIS A 65 -2.34 12.86 7.99
C HIS A 65 -1.84 12.69 6.54
N PRO A 66 -1.83 11.49 5.93
CA PRO A 66 -1.40 11.33 4.53
C PRO A 66 -2.34 11.95 3.50
N TYR A 67 -3.61 12.19 3.88
CA TYR A 67 -4.71 12.61 3.00
C TYR A 67 -5.11 14.07 3.22
N ILE A 68 -4.69 14.68 4.34
CA ILE A 68 -5.06 16.03 4.70
C ILE A 68 -4.32 17.05 3.84
N SER A 69 -5.06 18.00 3.27
CA SER A 69 -4.50 19.22 2.65
C SER A 69 -4.72 20.48 3.51
N ARG A 70 -5.66 20.44 4.47
CA ARG A 70 -6.02 21.55 5.38
C ARG A 70 -6.35 21.02 6.78
N LYS A 71 -5.86 21.69 7.82
CA LYS A 71 -5.98 21.23 9.23
C LYS A 71 -7.43 20.83 9.58
N ASN A 72 -7.58 19.60 10.10
CA ASN A 72 -8.80 19.04 10.70
C ASN A 72 -10.02 18.82 9.78
N MET A 73 -9.82 18.67 8.47
CA MET A 73 -10.89 18.34 7.53
C MET A 73 -10.46 17.35 6.47
N ILE A 74 -11.42 16.61 5.90
CA ILE A 74 -11.21 15.68 4.79
C ILE A 74 -12.28 15.88 3.71
N SER A 75 -11.85 15.96 2.45
CA SER A 75 -12.74 15.99 1.28
C SER A 75 -13.17 14.59 0.86
N GLY A 76 -14.23 14.48 0.06
CA GLY A 76 -14.71 13.19 -0.46
C GLY A 76 -13.63 12.46 -1.26
N SER A 77 -12.91 13.18 -2.12
CA SER A 77 -11.79 12.61 -2.89
C SER A 77 -10.66 12.07 -2.00
N GLN A 78 -10.34 12.77 -0.91
CA GLN A 78 -9.33 12.35 0.06
C GLN A 78 -9.81 11.16 0.90
N PHE A 79 -11.10 11.13 1.23
CA PHE A 79 -11.74 10.03 1.95
C PHE A 79 -11.80 8.76 1.09
N GLU A 80 -12.14 8.89 -0.19
CA GLU A 80 -12.05 7.79 -1.15
C GLU A 80 -10.61 7.29 -1.27
N GLN A 81 -9.63 8.18 -1.32
CA GLN A 81 -8.23 7.79 -1.35
C GLN A 81 -7.81 7.07 -0.06
N PHE A 82 -8.30 7.52 1.10
CA PHE A 82 -8.12 6.81 2.36
C PHE A 82 -8.70 5.39 2.31
N PHE A 83 -9.82 5.15 1.63
CA PHE A 83 -10.37 3.79 1.47
C PHE A 83 -9.62 2.94 0.45
N LYS A 84 -9.19 3.56 -0.67
CA LYS A 84 -8.46 2.90 -1.76
C LYS A 84 -7.03 2.54 -1.38
N ASP A 85 -6.40 3.31 -0.49
CA ASP A 85 -5.06 3.02 0.00
C ASP A 85 -5.12 1.82 0.94
N GLU A 86 -4.83 0.62 0.45
CA GLU A 86 -4.65 -0.55 1.30
C GLU A 86 -3.49 -0.35 2.28
N PHE A 87 -3.81 0.04 3.51
CA PHE A 87 -2.93 -0.20 4.65
C PHE A 87 -3.35 -1.53 5.23
N THR A 88 -2.77 -2.59 4.70
CA THR A 88 -3.03 -3.95 5.16
C THR A 88 -2.62 -4.07 6.64
N THR A 89 -3.60 -4.05 7.53
CA THR A 89 -3.46 -4.70 8.84
C THR A 89 -4.61 -5.68 8.97
N GLY A 90 -4.28 -6.97 8.91
CA GLY A 90 -5.22 -8.06 9.15
C GLY A 90 -5.50 -8.93 7.92
N SER A 91 -4.75 -10.03 7.85
CA SER A 91 -5.24 -11.36 7.46
C SER A 91 -5.97 -11.59 6.12
N ASN A 92 -5.64 -10.86 5.07
CA ASN A 92 -5.71 -11.41 3.71
C ASN A 92 -4.31 -11.19 3.11
N GLN A 93 -3.40 -12.16 3.29
CA GLN A 93 -2.34 -12.30 2.29
C GLN A 93 -3.08 -12.52 0.98
N PRO A 94 -2.82 -11.74 -0.09
CA PRO A 94 -3.31 -12.13 -1.40
C PRO A 94 -2.93 -13.58 -1.61
N ASP A 95 -3.91 -14.43 -1.94
CA ASP A 95 -3.63 -15.84 -2.21
C ASP A 95 -2.53 -15.88 -3.25
N VAL A 96 -1.40 -16.48 -2.88
CA VAL A 96 -0.32 -16.75 -3.82
C VAL A 96 -0.97 -17.52 -4.98
N PRO A 97 -0.85 -17.05 -6.24
CA PRO A 97 -1.54 -17.68 -7.36
C PRO A 97 -1.29 -19.20 -7.39
N GLU A 98 -2.33 -19.98 -7.68
CA GLU A 98 -2.20 -21.43 -7.80
C GLU A 98 -1.12 -21.77 -8.84
N GLY A 99 -0.17 -22.63 -8.47
CA GLY A 99 0.94 -23.04 -9.33
C GLY A 99 2.27 -22.31 -9.08
N VAL A 100 2.32 -21.32 -8.18
CA VAL A 100 3.58 -20.70 -7.76
C VAL A 100 4.30 -21.59 -6.74
N SER A 101 5.57 -21.88 -7.00
CA SER A 101 6.43 -22.73 -6.18
C SER A 101 6.76 -22.08 -4.82
N ASN A 102 7.00 -22.91 -3.81
CA ASN A 102 7.44 -22.45 -2.49
C ASN A 102 8.77 -21.67 -2.55
N GLU A 103 9.64 -22.01 -3.50
CA GLU A 103 10.90 -21.33 -3.75
C GLU A 103 10.66 -19.89 -4.21
N THR A 104 9.78 -19.72 -5.20
CA THR A 104 9.35 -18.40 -5.68
C THR A 104 8.71 -17.56 -4.58
N VAL A 105 7.89 -18.16 -3.71
CA VAL A 105 7.32 -17.46 -2.55
C VAL A 105 8.41 -16.94 -1.62
N LEU A 106 9.44 -17.74 -1.33
CA LEU A 106 10.53 -17.33 -0.44
C LEU A 106 11.35 -16.20 -1.04
N VAL A 107 11.72 -16.31 -2.32
CA VAL A 107 12.52 -15.31 -3.04
C VAL A 107 11.76 -13.98 -3.14
N LEU A 108 10.51 -14.00 -3.59
CA LEU A 108 9.72 -12.77 -3.74
C LEU A 108 9.34 -12.14 -2.40
N ARG A 109 9.13 -12.95 -1.35
CA ARG A 109 8.92 -12.45 0.02
C ARG A 109 10.17 -11.80 0.59
N ALA A 110 11.34 -12.39 0.40
CA ALA A 110 12.61 -11.78 0.80
C ALA A 110 12.82 -10.43 0.09
N PHE A 111 12.58 -10.39 -1.22
CA PHE A 111 12.64 -9.17 -2.02
C PHE A 111 11.65 -8.10 -1.54
N ALA A 112 10.36 -8.43 -1.47
CA ALA A 112 9.32 -7.48 -1.11
C ALA A 112 9.50 -6.96 0.32
N THR A 113 9.91 -7.82 1.25
CA THR A 113 10.26 -7.41 2.62
C THR A 113 11.43 -6.43 2.63
N ALA A 114 12.51 -6.71 1.89
CA ALA A 114 13.68 -5.83 1.85
C ALA A 114 13.37 -4.46 1.23
N ILE A 115 12.60 -4.43 0.14
CA ILE A 115 12.15 -3.20 -0.52
C ILE A 115 11.28 -2.38 0.44
N ARG A 116 10.35 -3.02 1.16
CA ARG A 116 9.50 -2.34 2.15
C ARG A 116 10.31 -1.77 3.32
N LEU A 117 11.30 -2.51 3.82
CA LEU A 117 12.10 -2.11 4.98
C LEU A 117 13.11 -1.00 4.66
N ARG A 118 13.68 -1.00 3.45
CA ARG A 118 14.80 -0.10 3.09
C ARG A 118 14.39 1.13 2.29
N LEU A 119 13.21 1.10 1.68
CA LEU A 119 12.66 2.25 0.94
C LEU A 119 11.55 2.94 1.74
N SER A 120 10.66 3.64 1.02
CA SER A 120 9.54 4.34 1.63
C SER A 120 8.46 3.36 2.11
N PRO A 121 7.72 3.68 3.19
CA PRO A 121 6.47 2.97 3.49
C PRO A 121 5.43 3.08 2.36
N HIS A 122 5.43 4.16 1.56
CA HIS A 122 4.43 4.40 0.52
C HIS A 122 4.75 3.67 -0.80
N PRO A 123 3.82 2.90 -1.39
CA PRO A 123 4.04 2.19 -2.65
C PRO A 123 4.44 3.10 -3.83
N SER A 124 3.78 4.24 -3.98
CA SER A 124 4.08 5.22 -5.05
C SER A 124 5.45 5.88 -4.88
N GLU A 125 5.87 6.17 -3.64
CA GLU A 125 7.21 6.68 -3.37
C GLU A 125 8.28 5.60 -3.55
N ARG A 126 8.00 4.34 -3.18
CA ARG A 126 8.88 3.19 -3.48
C ARG A 126 9.09 3.10 -4.98
N TRP A 127 8.01 3.10 -5.74
CA TRP A 127 8.03 3.07 -7.19
C TRP A 127 8.84 4.22 -7.79
N ALA A 128 8.57 5.47 -7.38
CA ALA A 128 9.30 6.63 -7.86
C ALA A 128 10.80 6.55 -7.57
N LYS A 129 11.18 6.12 -6.35
CA LYS A 129 12.59 5.90 -5.98
C LYS A 129 13.24 4.78 -6.76
N LEU A 130 12.51 3.71 -7.05
CA LEU A 130 13.00 2.56 -7.82
C LEU A 130 13.21 2.92 -9.28
N ILE A 131 12.27 3.62 -9.91
CA ILE A 131 12.41 4.11 -11.28
C ILE A 131 13.64 5.00 -11.43
N GLN A 132 13.93 5.85 -10.44
CA GLN A 132 15.13 6.69 -10.45
C GLN A 132 16.45 5.90 -10.45
N ARG A 133 16.42 4.60 -10.13
CA ARG A 133 17.61 3.71 -10.18
C ARG A 133 17.81 3.02 -11.52
N ASN A 134 16.87 3.17 -12.45
CA ASN A 134 17.13 2.78 -13.83
C ASN A 134 18.29 3.62 -14.41
N PRO A 135 19.02 3.08 -15.40
CA PRO A 135 19.98 3.89 -16.13
C PRO A 135 19.26 5.07 -16.82
N PRO A 136 19.92 6.23 -16.99
CA PRO A 136 19.30 7.43 -17.57
C PRO A 136 18.72 7.24 -18.98
N SER A 137 19.16 6.20 -19.69
CA SER A 137 18.70 5.82 -21.02
C SER A 137 17.42 4.99 -21.03
N ALA A 138 16.90 4.57 -19.88
CA ALA A 138 15.66 3.80 -19.79
C ALA A 138 14.44 4.74 -19.66
N GLY A 139 13.34 4.39 -20.36
CA GLY A 139 12.08 5.13 -20.27
C GLY A 139 11.55 5.22 -18.83
N SER A 140 10.88 6.34 -18.50
CA SER A 140 10.52 6.73 -17.14
C SER A 140 9.29 6.02 -16.55
N SER A 141 8.71 5.04 -17.25
CA SER A 141 7.44 4.41 -16.85
C SER A 141 7.55 2.94 -16.45
N LYS A 142 8.70 2.29 -16.66
CA LYS A 142 8.91 0.86 -16.35
C LYS A 142 10.19 0.65 -15.55
N LEU A 143 10.16 -0.28 -14.61
CA LEU A 143 11.31 -0.66 -13.79
C LEU A 143 12.00 -1.87 -14.41
N ARG A 144 13.26 -1.73 -14.82
CA ARG A 144 13.99 -2.83 -15.48
C ARG A 144 14.27 -3.98 -14.53
N VAL A 145 14.16 -5.21 -15.01
CA VAL A 145 14.55 -6.41 -14.24
C VAL A 145 16.02 -6.35 -13.84
N ALA A 146 16.90 -5.87 -14.72
CA ALA A 146 18.31 -5.64 -14.38
C ALA A 146 18.50 -4.63 -13.21
N THR A 147 17.59 -3.68 -13.03
CA THR A 147 17.60 -2.78 -11.85
C THR A 147 17.15 -3.52 -10.59
N LEU A 148 16.14 -4.39 -10.70
CA LEU A 148 15.70 -5.24 -9.60
C LEU A 148 16.77 -6.21 -9.14
N CYS A 149 17.49 -6.88 -10.05
CA CYS A 149 18.60 -7.77 -9.73
C CYS A 149 19.73 -7.02 -9.01
N ARG A 150 20.08 -5.81 -9.50
CA ARG A 150 21.07 -4.95 -8.82
C ARG A 150 20.65 -4.61 -7.39
N LEU A 151 19.35 -4.36 -7.17
CA LEU A 151 18.81 -4.11 -5.83
C LEU A 151 18.86 -5.34 -4.94
N CYS A 152 18.61 -6.54 -5.48
CA CYS A 152 18.75 -7.79 -4.72
C CYS A 152 20.18 -7.95 -4.20
N ASN A 153 21.17 -7.68 -5.07
CA ASN A 153 22.59 -7.71 -4.72
C ASN A 153 22.97 -6.60 -3.73
N GLU A 154 22.56 -5.35 -3.98
CA GLU A 154 22.79 -4.23 -3.05
C GLU A 154 22.18 -4.51 -1.68
N TYR A 155 21.07 -5.26 -1.65
CA TYR A 155 20.38 -5.58 -0.42
C TYR A 155 20.86 -6.86 0.26
N ASN A 156 21.82 -7.57 -0.33
CA ASN A 156 22.31 -8.86 0.16
C ASN A 156 21.14 -9.82 0.42
N LEU A 157 20.22 -9.94 -0.54
CA LEU A 157 19.15 -10.92 -0.44
C LEU A 157 19.71 -12.34 -0.53
N PRO A 158 19.15 -13.31 0.21
CA PRO A 158 19.61 -14.70 0.20
C PRO A 158 19.05 -15.45 -1.02
N CYS A 159 19.28 -14.94 -2.23
CA CYS A 159 18.88 -15.57 -3.48
C CYS A 159 19.85 -15.17 -4.59
N ASP A 160 20.12 -16.09 -5.52
CA ASP A 160 20.91 -15.76 -6.69
C ASP A 160 20.11 -14.93 -7.70
N THR A 161 20.82 -14.29 -8.63
CA THR A 161 20.17 -13.46 -9.66
C THR A 161 19.27 -14.29 -10.57
N GLU A 162 19.66 -15.53 -10.89
CA GLU A 162 18.86 -16.45 -11.70
C GLU A 162 17.57 -16.84 -10.99
N ASP A 163 17.66 -17.27 -9.72
CA ASP A 163 16.50 -17.62 -8.88
C ASP A 163 15.50 -16.46 -8.78
N PHE A 164 15.99 -15.23 -8.64
CA PHE A 164 15.12 -14.05 -8.61
C PHE A 164 14.39 -13.80 -9.93
N ILE A 165 15.07 -13.96 -11.06
CA ILE A 165 14.48 -13.78 -12.39
C ILE A 165 13.42 -14.85 -12.65
N ASP A 166 13.73 -16.10 -12.34
CA ASP A 166 12.81 -17.22 -12.52
C ASP A 166 11.59 -17.07 -11.62
N ALA A 167 11.77 -16.70 -10.35
CA ALA A 167 10.68 -16.39 -9.43
C ALA A 167 9.78 -15.25 -9.92
N LEU A 168 10.39 -14.19 -10.47
CA LEU A 168 9.65 -13.07 -11.05
C LEU A 168 8.82 -13.51 -12.26
N PHE A 169 9.38 -14.32 -13.14
CA PHE A 169 8.69 -14.80 -14.34
C PHE A 169 7.60 -15.82 -14.04
N GLU A 170 7.84 -16.70 -13.07
CA GLU A 170 6.84 -17.64 -12.58
C GLU A 170 5.63 -16.90 -12.02
N PHE A 171 5.85 -15.92 -11.13
CA PHE A 171 4.75 -15.14 -10.55
C PHE A 171 3.99 -14.29 -11.58
N LEU A 172 4.69 -13.67 -12.53
CA LEU A 172 4.05 -12.85 -13.56
C LEU A 172 3.42 -13.68 -14.70
N GLY A 173 3.72 -14.97 -14.80
CA GLY A 173 3.30 -15.84 -15.89
C GLY A 173 3.90 -15.49 -17.26
N THR A 174 4.90 -14.60 -17.32
CA THR A 174 5.54 -14.18 -18.57
C THR A 174 6.99 -13.75 -18.34
N LYS A 175 7.83 -14.01 -19.34
CA LYS A 175 9.19 -13.46 -19.40
C LYS A 175 9.11 -11.98 -19.77
N THR A 176 9.81 -11.12 -19.04
CA THR A 176 9.82 -9.67 -19.28
C THR A 176 11.18 -9.05 -18.93
N ASP A 177 11.56 -7.97 -19.61
CA ASP A 177 12.78 -7.21 -19.32
C ASP A 177 12.55 -6.02 -18.37
N ALA A 178 11.27 -5.66 -18.15
CA ALA A 178 10.84 -4.63 -17.21
C ALA A 178 9.43 -4.89 -16.67
N ILE A 179 9.14 -4.37 -15.49
CA ILE A 179 7.81 -4.39 -14.89
C ILE A 179 7.20 -2.99 -14.84
N ASP A 180 5.88 -2.90 -14.90
CA ASP A 180 5.14 -1.66 -14.66
C ASP A 180 4.69 -1.50 -13.19
N PHE A 181 4.03 -0.39 -12.89
CA PHE A 181 3.59 -0.09 -11.52
C PHE A 181 2.54 -1.08 -11.00
N GLN A 182 1.68 -1.60 -11.88
CA GLN A 182 0.64 -2.55 -11.50
C GLN A 182 1.27 -3.91 -11.13
N GLN A 183 2.20 -4.39 -11.95
CA GLN A 183 2.98 -5.60 -11.68
C GLN A 183 3.80 -5.47 -10.40
N PHE A 184 4.44 -4.31 -10.19
CA PHE A 184 5.15 -4.01 -8.94
C PHE A 184 4.22 -4.06 -7.72
N ASN A 185 3.06 -3.39 -7.78
CA ASN A 185 2.09 -3.43 -6.68
C ASN A 185 1.55 -4.83 -6.42
N SER A 186 1.36 -5.64 -7.46
CA SER A 186 0.94 -7.05 -7.30
C SER A 186 1.98 -7.85 -6.52
N ILE A 187 3.28 -7.74 -6.86
CA ILE A 187 4.37 -8.38 -6.11
C ILE A 187 4.40 -7.88 -4.66
N MET A 188 4.37 -6.56 -4.46
CA MET A 188 4.47 -5.98 -3.13
C MET A 188 3.24 -6.24 -2.27
N GLY A 189 2.04 -6.28 -2.84
CA GLY A 189 0.82 -6.62 -2.12
C GLY A 189 0.78 -8.08 -1.70
N THR A 190 1.29 -8.97 -2.56
CA THR A 190 1.30 -10.42 -2.31
C THR A 190 2.37 -10.83 -1.29
N PHE A 191 3.55 -10.20 -1.33
CA PHE A 191 4.73 -10.72 -0.65
C PHE A 191 5.35 -9.80 0.43
N ALA A 192 4.94 -8.54 0.59
CA ALA A 192 5.54 -7.59 1.55
C ALA A 192 4.83 -7.56 2.92
#